data_AF-A0AAV6ALY1-F1
#
_entry.id   AF-A0AAV6ALY1-F1
#
_cell.length_a   1.000
_cell.length_b   1.000
_cell.length_c   1.000
_cell.angle_alpha   90.00
_cell.angle_beta   90.00
_cell.angle_gamma   90.00
#
_symmetry.space_group_name_H-M   'P 1'
#
loop_
_entity.id
_entity.type
_entity.pdbx_description
1 polymer ?
#
loop_
_entity_poly.entity_id
_entity_poly.type
_entity_poly.pdbx_seq_one_letter_code
_entity_poly.pdbx_strand_id
1 'polypeptide(L)'
;SRAIMPFFLAPLGAGLVLLAVADGLWLAPAFLALAGVTAGVSMTLGGAIWAELYGVKHLGAIRSTVASLTILGTAASPAGMGMLIDAGWSIEMLSWLAAGYVAFATLLVLLAVRR
;
A
#
# COMPACT_ATOMS: atom_id res chain seq x y z
N SER A 1 -13.94 -9.49 8.47
CA SER A 1 -13.02 -8.56 7.78
C SER A 1 -11.66 -8.44 8.45
N ARG A 2 -11.57 -8.46 9.80
CA ARG A 2 -10.33 -8.29 10.57
C ARG A 2 -9.17 -9.25 10.26
N ALA A 3 -9.45 -10.51 9.88
CA ALA A 3 -8.39 -11.50 9.59
C ALA A 3 -7.64 -11.27 8.26
N ILE A 4 -8.26 -10.58 7.28
CA ILE A 4 -7.68 -10.34 5.95
C ILE A 4 -6.89 -9.02 5.93
N MET A 5 -7.17 -8.13 6.89
CA MET A 5 -6.58 -6.80 7.03
C MET A 5 -5.05 -6.75 7.16
N PRO A 6 -4.35 -7.74 7.72
CA PRO A 6 -2.88 -7.73 7.72
C PRO A 6 -2.28 -8.19 6.38
N PHE A 7 -3.02 -9.01 5.63
CA PHE A 7 -2.49 -9.71 4.45
C PHE A 7 -2.84 -9.03 3.12
N PHE A 8 -3.72 -8.02 3.10
CA PHE A 8 -4.09 -7.38 1.84
C PHE A 8 -2.91 -6.68 1.14
N LEU A 9 -1.88 -6.27 1.88
CA LEU A 9 -0.65 -5.67 1.33
C LEU A 9 0.38 -6.71 0.88
N ALA A 10 0.19 -7.99 1.21
CA ALA A 10 1.14 -9.04 0.86
C ALA A 10 1.37 -9.18 -0.66
N PRO A 11 0.34 -9.11 -1.53
CA PRO A 11 0.56 -9.17 -2.98
C PRO A 11 1.39 -7.99 -3.49
N LEU A 12 1.13 -6.77 -3.00
CA LEU A 12 1.91 -5.58 -3.34
C LEU A 12 3.37 -5.71 -2.91
N GLY A 13 3.61 -6.17 -1.67
CA GLY A 13 4.96 -6.45 -1.18
C GLY A 13 5.70 -7.47 -2.03
N ALA A 14 5.03 -8.55 -2.42
CA ALA A 14 5.60 -9.56 -3.32
C ALA A 14 5.95 -8.96 -4.70
N GLY A 15 5.09 -8.11 -5.26
CA GLY A 15 5.36 -7.42 -6.53
C GLY A 15 6.55 -6.46 -6.46
N LEU A 16 6.73 -5.76 -5.34
CA LEU A 16 7.87 -4.87 -5.13
C LEU A 16 9.18 -5.64 -4.96
N VAL A 17 9.16 -6.75 -4.20
CA VAL A 17 10.33 -7.63 -4.08
C VAL A 17 10.69 -8.23 -5.44
N LEU A 18 9.69 -8.64 -6.24
CA LEU A 18 9.89 -9.15 -7.59
C LEU A 18 10.59 -8.12 -8.50
N LEU A 19 10.16 -6.85 -8.46
CA LEU A 19 10.82 -5.76 -9.19
C LEU A 19 12.24 -5.47 -8.69
N ALA A 20 12.56 -5.81 -7.44
CA ALA A 20 13.85 -5.49 -6.84
C ALA A 20 14.93 -6.56 -7.05
N VAL A 21 14.56 -7.78 -7.44
CA VAL A 21 15.49 -8.93 -7.53
C VAL A 21 15.55 -9.60 -8.89
N ALA A 22 14.57 -9.35 -9.76
CA ALA A 22 14.48 -9.99 -11.06
C ALA A 22 14.59 -8.96 -12.18
N ASP A 23 15.00 -9.45 -13.35
CA ASP A 23 15.10 -8.66 -14.58
C ASP A 23 14.23 -9.29 -15.68
N GLY A 24 13.57 -8.44 -16.46
CA GLY A 24 12.83 -8.88 -17.65
C GLY A 24 11.54 -8.10 -17.93
N LEU A 25 11.12 -8.14 -19.19
CA LEU A 25 9.92 -7.42 -19.66
C LEU A 25 8.61 -7.91 -19.00
N TRP A 26 8.59 -9.15 -18.51
CA TRP A 26 7.44 -9.77 -17.85
C TRP A 26 7.18 -9.22 -16.44
N LEU A 27 8.11 -8.47 -15.85
CA LEU A 27 7.98 -7.94 -14.49
C LEU A 27 6.93 -6.84 -14.38
N ALA A 28 6.84 -5.94 -15.36
CA ALA A 28 5.86 -4.88 -15.37
C ALA A 28 4.41 -5.41 -15.30
N PRO A 29 3.96 -6.33 -16.19
CA PRO A 29 2.62 -6.89 -16.08
C PRO A 29 2.42 -7.74 -14.81
N ALA A 30 3.45 -8.46 -14.34
CA ALA A 30 3.36 -9.23 -13.09
C ALA A 30 3.16 -8.31 -11.86
N PHE A 31 3.93 -7.23 -11.76
CA PHE A 31 3.77 -6.21 -10.74
C PHE A 31 2.39 -5.55 -10.80
N LEU A 32 1.95 -5.14 -12.00
CA LEU A 32 0.63 -4.52 -12.18
C LEU A 32 -0.52 -5.46 -11.80
N ALA A 33 -0.39 -6.76 -12.09
CA ALA A 33 -1.38 -7.75 -11.67
C ALA A 33 -1.47 -7.84 -10.14
N LEU A 34 -0.34 -7.94 -9.45
CA LEU A 34 -0.28 -8.02 -7.98
C LEU A 34 -0.75 -6.72 -7.30
N ALA A 35 -0.38 -5.57 -7.86
CA ALA A 35 -0.87 -4.27 -7.44
C ALA A 35 -2.39 -4.16 -7.65
N GLY A 36 -2.90 -4.66 -8.78
CA GLY A 36 -4.33 -4.74 -9.09
C GLY A 36 -5.12 -5.58 -8.08
N VAL A 37 -4.59 -6.76 -7.70
CA VAL A 37 -5.19 -7.57 -6.63
C VAL A 37 -5.27 -6.80 -5.32
N THR A 38 -4.18 -6.14 -4.92
CA THR A 38 -4.13 -5.33 -3.70
C THR A 38 -5.14 -4.18 -3.74
N ALA A 39 -5.25 -3.49 -4.88
CA ALA A 39 -6.20 -2.40 -5.08
C ALA A 39 -7.65 -2.89 -5.00
N GLY A 40 -7.98 -4.01 -5.66
CA GLY A 40 -9.31 -4.61 -5.61
C GLY A 40 -9.72 -5.00 -4.19
N VAL A 41 -8.83 -5.67 -3.46
CA VAL A 41 -9.05 -6.04 -2.07
C VAL A 41 -9.24 -4.80 -1.18
N SER A 42 -8.45 -3.74 -1.41
CA SER A 42 -8.54 -2.48 -0.66
C SER A 42 -9.88 -1.78 -0.86
N MET A 43 -10.43 -1.79 -2.08
CA MET A 43 -11.74 -1.19 -2.38
C MET A 43 -12.87 -1.94 -1.68
N THR A 44 -12.82 -3.27 -1.65
CA THR A 44 -13.85 -4.10 -0.98
C THR A 44 -13.77 -3.99 0.54
N LEU A 45 -12.56 -4.04 1.10
CA LEU A 45 -12.35 -4.01 2.55
C LEU A 45 -12.49 -2.60 3.15
N GLY A 46 -12.10 -1.56 2.41
CA GLY A 46 -11.98 -0.20 2.92
C GLY A 46 -13.28 0.36 3.47
N GLY A 47 -14.43 0.08 2.85
CA GLY A 47 -15.73 0.58 3.33
C GLY A 47 -16.23 -0.12 4.59
N ALA A 48 -16.10 -1.45 4.64
CA ALA A 48 -16.64 -2.28 5.73
C ALA A 48 -15.81 -2.17 7.02
N ILE A 49 -14.48 -2.05 6.88
CA ILE A 49 -13.57 -2.05 8.03
C ILE A 49 -13.79 -0.84 8.95
N TRP A 50 -13.95 0.36 8.40
CA TRP A 50 -14.13 1.55 9.24
C TRP A 50 -15.41 1.48 10.07
N ALA A 51 -16.48 0.90 9.50
CA ALA A 51 -17.74 0.67 10.21
C ALA A 51 -17.59 -0.41 11.30
N GLU A 52 -16.83 -1.49 11.05
CA GLU A 52 -16.56 -2.55 12.02
C GLU A 52 -15.62 -2.12 13.18
N LEU A 53 -14.71 -1.18 12.93
CA LEU A 53 -13.72 -0.74 13.93
C LEU A 53 -14.23 0.43 14.78
N TYR A 54 -14.91 1.40 14.18
CA TYR A 54 -15.27 2.66 14.84
C TYR A 54 -16.78 2.87 14.97
N GLY A 55 -17.60 1.93 14.47
CA GLY A 55 -19.04 2.08 14.39
C GLY A 55 -19.47 3.13 13.37
N VAL A 56 -20.78 3.35 13.25
CA VAL A 56 -21.36 4.24 12.22
C VAL A 56 -21.49 5.71 12.66
N LYS A 57 -21.33 6.01 13.96
CA LYS A 57 -21.64 7.33 14.54
C LYS A 57 -20.79 8.48 13.97
N HIS A 58 -19.51 8.23 13.68
CA HIS A 58 -18.58 9.24 13.14
C HIS A 58 -17.91 8.78 11.83
N LEU A 59 -18.53 7.83 11.12
CA LEU A 59 -17.94 7.20 9.94
C LEU A 59 -17.64 8.20 8.81
N GLY A 60 -18.48 9.21 8.64
CA GLY A 60 -18.27 10.28 7.64
C GLY A 60 -17.00 11.08 7.88
N ALA A 61 -16.74 11.48 9.13
CA ALA A 61 -15.54 12.25 9.50
C ALA A 61 -14.26 11.43 9.34
N ILE A 62 -14.30 10.14 9.72
CA ILE A 62 -13.17 9.21 9.54
C ILE A 62 -12.86 9.03 8.06
N ARG A 63 -13.87 8.72 7.23
CA ARG A 63 -13.68 8.53 5.79
C ARG A 63 -13.15 9.79 5.09
N SER A 64 -13.65 10.96 5.47
CA SER A 64 -13.14 12.24 4.97
C SER A 64 -11.67 12.43 5.31
N THR A 65 -11.28 12.19 6.57
CA THR A 65 -9.90 12.36 7.02
C THR A 65 -8.96 11.40 6.29
N VAL A 66 -9.34 10.13 6.17
CA VAL A 66 -8.57 9.11 5.43
C VAL A 66 -8.46 9.49 3.95
N ALA A 67 -9.54 9.94 3.32
CA ALA A 67 -9.50 10.37 1.92
C ALA A 67 -8.57 11.56 1.70
N SER A 68 -8.62 12.57 2.57
CA SER A 68 -7.71 13.72 2.52
C SER A 68 -6.25 13.31 2.67
N LEU A 69 -5.94 12.42 3.61
CA LEU A 69 -4.59 11.88 3.79
C LEU A 69 -4.12 11.09 2.56
N THR A 70 -4.99 10.26 1.98
CA THR A 70 -4.68 9.51 0.76
C THR A 70 -4.37 10.45 -0.40
N ILE A 71 -5.19 11.49 -0.63
CA ILE A 71 -4.97 12.46 -1.71
C ILE A 71 -3.63 13.18 -1.52
N LEU A 72 -3.35 13.67 -0.30
CA LEU A 72 -2.09 14.33 0.02
C LEU A 72 -0.89 13.40 -0.21
N GLY A 73 -0.98 12.14 0.25
CA GLY A 73 0.07 11.15 0.03
C GLY A 73 0.30 10.86 -1.45
N THR A 74 -0.77 10.69 -2.24
CA THR A 74 -0.66 10.45 -3.69
C THR A 74 -0.19 11.67 -4.47
N ALA A 75 -0.41 12.88 -3.98
CA ALA A 75 0.12 14.10 -4.58
C ALA A 75 1.60 14.30 -4.26
N ALA A 76 2.03 13.89 -3.06
CA ALA A 76 3.42 13.95 -2.64
C ALA A 76 4.29 12.85 -3.28
N SER A 77 3.72 11.68 -3.61
CA SER A 77 4.50 10.54 -4.07
C SER A 77 5.26 10.77 -5.38
N PRO A 78 4.74 11.43 -6.44
CA PRO A 78 5.50 11.66 -7.67
C PRO A 78 6.64 12.66 -7.44
N ALA A 79 6.42 13.68 -6.60
CA ALA A 79 7.45 14.65 -6.26
C ALA A 79 8.59 13.99 -5.47
N GLY A 80 8.26 13.21 -4.44
CA GLY A 80 9.26 12.48 -3.65
C GLY A 80 10.01 11.42 -4.49
N MET A 81 9.29 10.66 -5.31
CA MET A 81 9.89 9.65 -6.18
C MET A 81 10.76 10.30 -7.27
N GLY A 82 10.29 11.39 -7.88
CA GLY A 82 11.03 12.15 -8.88
C GLY A 82 12.36 12.67 -8.33
N MET A 83 12.36 13.25 -7.12
CA MET A 83 13.59 13.69 -6.46
C MET A 83 14.61 12.56 -6.25
N LEU A 84 14.16 11.35 -5.91
CA LEU A 84 15.04 10.18 -5.74
C LEU A 84 15.61 9.69 -7.07
N ILE A 85 14.78 9.69 -8.13
CA ILE A 85 15.21 9.34 -9.48
C ILE A 85 16.23 10.36 -10.00
N ASP A 86 15.97 11.66 -9.79
CA ASP A 86 16.88 12.75 -10.15
C ASP A 86 18.21 12.68 -9.38
N ALA A 87 18.19 12.16 -8.15
CA ALA A 87 19.39 11.86 -7.37
C ALA A 87 20.15 10.59 -7.84
N GLY A 88 19.68 9.91 -8.89
CA GLY A 88 20.34 8.76 -9.49
C GLY A 88 20.02 7.42 -8.85
N TRP A 89 18.96 7.32 -8.04
CA TRP A 89 18.56 6.03 -7.46
C TRP A 89 18.02 5.09 -8.54
N SER A 90 18.48 3.83 -8.52
CA SER A 90 17.97 2.81 -9.44
C SER A 90 16.55 2.36 -9.08
N ILE A 91 15.84 1.77 -10.05
CA ILE A 91 14.52 1.20 -9.81
C ILE A 91 14.57 0.08 -8.76
N GLU A 92 15.67 -0.69 -8.68
CA GLU A 92 15.80 -1.72 -7.65
C GLU A 92 15.85 -1.12 -6.24
N MET A 93 16.63 -0.04 -6.05
CA MET A 93 16.70 0.67 -4.75
C MET A 93 15.34 1.25 -4.34
N LEU A 94 14.65 1.86 -5.29
CA LEU A 94 13.29 2.38 -5.11
C LEU A 94 12.30 1.28 -4.73
N SER A 95 12.39 0.12 -5.39
CA SER A 95 11.53 -1.03 -5.13
C SER A 95 11.79 -1.63 -3.73
N TRP A 96 13.05 -1.72 -3.30
CA TRP A 96 13.41 -2.12 -1.94
C TRP A 96 12.91 -1.15 -0.88
N LEU A 97 13.03 0.16 -1.12
CA LEU A 97 12.52 1.18 -0.21
C LEU A 97 10.99 1.08 -0.06
N ALA A 98 10.27 0.92 -1.18
CA ALA A 98 8.83 0.72 -1.18
C ALA A 98 8.43 -0.60 -0.50
N ALA A 99 9.17 -1.69 -0.73
CA ALA A 99 8.93 -2.97 -0.06
C ALA A 99 9.12 -2.86 1.47
N GLY A 100 10.15 -2.13 1.90
CA GLY A 100 10.37 -1.81 3.32
C GLY A 100 9.23 -1.00 3.93
N TYR A 101 8.71 0.00 3.22
CA TYR A 101 7.53 0.76 3.65
C TYR A 101 6.29 -0.13 3.79
N VAL A 102 6.04 -1.01 2.81
CA VAL A 102 4.93 -1.97 2.86
C VAL A 102 5.08 -2.92 4.06
N ALA A 103 6.28 -3.46 4.29
CA ALA A 103 6.55 -4.34 5.42
C ALA A 103 6.31 -3.63 6.77
N PHE A 104 6.75 -2.37 6.89
CA PHE A 104 6.51 -1.55 8.08
C PHE A 104 5.02 -1.28 8.30
N ALA A 105 4.28 -0.93 7.24
CA ALA A 105 2.84 -0.74 7.32
C ALA A 105 2.11 -2.02 7.75
N THR A 106 2.48 -3.18 7.17
CA THR A 106 1.94 -4.49 7.57
C THR A 106 2.23 -4.79 9.03
N LEU A 107 3.43 -4.48 9.53
CA LEU A 107 3.79 -4.67 10.94
C LEU A 107 2.91 -3.81 11.86
N LEU A 108 2.69 -2.53 11.52
CA LEU A 108 1.81 -1.65 12.29
C LEU A 108 0.38 -2.18 12.35
N VAL A 109 -0.14 -2.67 11.22
CA VAL A 109 -1.47 -3.27 11.17
C VAL A 109 -1.55 -4.54 12.02
N LEU A 110 -0.53 -5.41 11.96
CA LEU A 110 -0.46 -6.59 12.82
C LEU A 110 -0.45 -6.24 14.31
N LEU A 111 0.28 -5.20 14.70
CA LEU A 111 0.31 -4.72 16.09
C LEU A 111 -1.03 -4.10 16.52
N ALA A 112 -1.70 -3.38 15.62
CA ALA A 112 -2.99 -2.76 15.90
C ALA A 112 -4.13 -3.78 16.03
N VAL A 113 -4.12 -4.85 15.21
CA VAL A 113 -5.16 -5.90 15.23
C VAL A 113 -4.99 -6.87 16.41
N ARG A 114 -3.76 -6.98 16.96
CA ARG A 114 -3.48 -7.79 18.17
C ARG A 114 -3.94 -7.13 19.47
N ARG A 115 -4.32 -5.85 19.46
CA ARG A 115 -4.86 -5.11 20.60
C ARG A 115 -6.37 -5.05 20.55
#